data_AF-A0A947QEI3-F1
#
_entry.id   AF-A0A947QEI3-F1
#
_cell.length_a   1.000
_cell.length_b   1.000
_cell.length_c   1.000
_cell.angle_alpha   90.00
_cell.angle_beta   90.00
_cell.angle_gamma   90.00
#
_symmetry.space_group_name_H-M   'P 1'
#
loop_
_entity.id
_entity.type
_entity.pdbx_description
1 polymer ?
#
loop_
_entity_poly.entity_id
_entity_poly.type
_entity_poly.pdbx_seq_one_letter_code
_entity_poly.pdbx_strand_id
1 'polypeptide(L)'
;MDASTFAAALDLALGREKAAVAFYRELTAMASFAAQRATLAEFMAMEEGHVAMISGMRSRGGVSLSPTAAVDLGLAAGLDAEEEPTAGMTFQDILVAAIKKEERSGDLYGRLEAAAADPEASAVFHRLAAEESRHRRYFEELYESEIAKDN
;
A
#
# COMPACT_ATOMS: atom_id res chain seq x y z
N MET A 1 21.34 -13.61 -1.23
CA MET A 1 20.02 -13.87 -0.63
C MET A 1 19.03 -13.76 -1.77
N ASP A 2 18.34 -14.85 -2.08
CA ASP A 2 17.55 -14.96 -3.31
C ASP A 2 16.22 -14.19 -3.12
N ALA A 3 16.17 -12.96 -3.62
CA ALA A 3 15.02 -12.04 -3.55
C ALA A 3 13.87 -12.45 -4.50
N SER A 4 13.93 -13.66 -5.05
CA SER A 4 13.07 -14.17 -6.14
C SER A 4 11.91 -15.04 -5.64
N THR A 5 11.49 -14.91 -4.38
CA THR A 5 10.46 -15.78 -3.81
C THR A 5 9.18 -15.00 -3.47
N PHE A 6 8.02 -15.63 -3.67
CA PHE A 6 6.70 -15.11 -3.27
C PHE A 6 6.70 -14.57 -1.83
N ALA A 7 7.38 -15.31 -0.97
CA ALA A 7 7.78 -14.95 0.38
C ALA A 7 8.29 -13.51 0.54
N ALA A 8 9.30 -13.11 -0.24
CA ALA A 8 9.89 -11.77 -0.18
C ALA A 8 8.92 -10.69 -0.65
N ALA A 9 8.09 -10.99 -1.66
CA ALA A 9 7.07 -10.05 -2.13
C ALA A 9 5.95 -9.83 -1.10
N LEU A 10 5.57 -10.88 -0.37
CA LEU A 10 4.67 -10.75 0.78
C LEU A 10 5.30 -9.99 1.95
N ASP A 11 6.59 -10.20 2.22
CA ASP A 11 7.31 -9.45 3.26
C ASP A 11 7.40 -7.95 2.90
N LEU A 12 7.61 -7.64 1.62
CA LEU A 12 7.53 -6.27 1.11
C LEU A 12 6.12 -5.69 1.29
N ALA A 13 5.08 -6.42 0.87
CA ALA A 13 3.70 -5.98 1.03
C ALA A 13 3.37 -5.70 2.50
N LEU A 14 3.77 -6.59 3.42
CA LEU A 14 3.61 -6.38 4.87
C LEU A 14 4.32 -5.13 5.39
N GLY A 15 5.51 -4.83 4.86
CA GLY A 15 6.20 -3.59 5.17
C GLY A 15 5.36 -2.37 4.77
N ARG A 16 4.84 -2.38 3.54
CA ARG A 16 4.03 -1.29 2.99
C ARG A 16 2.75 -1.06 3.77
N GLU A 17 2.01 -2.13 4.08
CA GLU A 17 0.77 -2.02 4.85
C GLU A 17 1.02 -1.44 6.26
N LYS A 18 2.07 -1.89 6.94
CA LYS A 18 2.44 -1.35 8.25
C LYS A 18 2.86 0.12 8.17
N ALA A 19 3.60 0.48 7.14
CA ALA A 19 3.97 1.87 6.89
C ALA A 19 2.73 2.72 6.58
N ALA A 20 1.70 2.17 5.91
CA ALA A 20 0.43 2.88 5.64
C ALA A 20 -0.34 3.14 6.94
N VAL A 21 -0.46 2.13 7.81
CA VAL A 21 -1.06 2.30 9.15
C VAL A 21 -0.35 3.39 9.96
N ALA A 22 0.99 3.36 9.99
CA ALA A 22 1.78 4.37 10.69
C ALA A 22 1.58 5.76 10.09
N PHE A 23 1.59 5.85 8.77
CA PHE A 23 1.39 7.09 8.03
C PHE A 23 0.01 7.71 8.27
N TYR A 24 -1.06 6.92 8.17
CA TYR A 24 -2.42 7.40 8.41
C TYR A 24 -2.65 7.81 9.87
N ARG A 25 -1.95 7.19 10.82
CA ARG A 25 -1.98 7.61 12.22
C ARG A 25 -1.46 9.02 12.39
N GLU A 26 -0.33 9.34 11.77
CA GLU A 26 0.25 10.69 11.77
C GLU A 26 -0.67 11.68 11.05
N LEU A 27 -1.18 11.32 9.87
CA LEU A 27 -2.08 12.18 9.10
C LEU A 27 -3.39 12.47 9.85
N THR A 28 -3.93 11.50 10.58
CA THR A 28 -5.14 11.67 11.41
C THR A 28 -4.90 12.68 12.54
N ALA A 29 -3.69 12.71 13.11
CA ALA A 29 -3.32 13.69 14.13
C ALA A 29 -3.23 15.13 13.57
N MET A 30 -2.91 15.27 12.28
CA MET A 30 -2.82 16.56 11.58
C MET A 30 -4.15 17.01 10.97
N ALA A 31 -5.08 16.10 10.71
CA ALA A 31 -6.32 16.39 10.01
C ALA A 31 -7.24 17.34 10.79
N SER A 32 -7.55 18.49 10.16
CA SER A 32 -8.31 19.58 10.79
C SER A 32 -9.79 19.27 11.03
N PHE A 33 -10.48 18.53 10.15
CA PHE A 33 -11.92 18.28 10.28
C PHE A 33 -12.30 16.85 10.64
N ALA A 34 -13.46 16.70 11.29
CA ALA A 34 -13.94 15.43 11.82
C ALA A 34 -14.20 14.39 10.72
N ALA A 35 -14.61 14.82 9.53
CA ALA A 35 -14.86 13.93 8.40
C ALA A 35 -13.58 13.24 7.91
N GLN A 36 -12.49 13.99 7.68
CA GLN A 36 -11.23 13.37 7.26
C GLN A 36 -10.68 12.42 8.33
N ARG A 37 -10.79 12.77 9.61
CA ARG A 37 -10.36 11.88 10.70
C ARG A 37 -11.13 10.57 10.75
N ALA A 38 -12.44 10.60 10.48
CA ALA A 38 -13.25 9.39 10.43
C ALA A 38 -12.83 8.48 9.27
N THR A 39 -12.69 9.03 8.06
CA THR A 39 -12.26 8.27 6.88
C THR A 39 -10.86 7.70 7.06
N LEU A 40 -9.91 8.48 7.59
CA LEU A 40 -8.54 7.99 7.83
C LEU A 40 -8.50 6.87 8.87
N ALA A 41 -9.35 6.93 9.91
CA ALA A 41 -9.48 5.85 10.88
C ALA A 41 -10.06 4.57 10.25
N GLU A 42 -11.01 4.70 9.31
CA GLU A 42 -11.52 3.57 8.53
C GLU A 42 -10.42 2.95 7.65
N PHE A 43 -9.64 3.77 6.95
CA PHE A 43 -8.51 3.29 6.13
C PHE A 43 -7.47 2.59 7.00
N MET A 44 -7.08 3.17 8.14
CA MET A 44 -6.18 2.51 9.10
C MET A 44 -6.68 1.11 9.49
N ALA A 45 -7.97 0.97 9.80
CA ALA A 45 -8.55 -0.33 10.15
C ALA A 45 -8.54 -1.31 8.96
N MET A 46 -8.71 -0.82 7.73
CA MET A 46 -8.58 -1.63 6.52
C MET A 46 -7.14 -2.12 6.31
N GLU A 47 -6.14 -1.24 6.42
CA GLU A 47 -4.73 -1.63 6.27
C GLU A 47 -4.30 -2.63 7.35
N GLU A 48 -4.77 -2.45 8.59
CA GLU A 48 -4.57 -3.47 9.65
C GLU A 48 -5.17 -4.83 9.25
N GLY A 49 -6.32 -4.81 8.57
CA GLY A 49 -6.92 -5.99 7.94
C GLY A 49 -6.07 -6.59 6.83
N HIS A 50 -5.47 -5.77 5.97
CA HIS A 50 -4.53 -6.20 4.93
C HIS A 50 -3.30 -6.86 5.56
N VAL A 51 -2.69 -6.24 6.58
CA VAL A 51 -1.57 -6.82 7.35
C VAL A 51 -1.93 -8.21 7.86
N ALA A 52 -3.11 -8.36 8.47
CA ALA A 52 -3.55 -9.65 9.01
C ALA A 52 -3.75 -10.70 7.91
N MET A 53 -4.37 -10.31 6.79
CA MET A 53 -4.61 -11.18 5.64
C MET A 53 -3.30 -11.68 5.03
N ILE A 54 -2.37 -10.77 4.74
CA ILE A 54 -1.08 -11.06 4.12
C ILE A 54 -0.20 -11.88 5.08
N SER A 55 -0.22 -11.57 6.39
CA SER A 55 0.49 -12.37 7.40
C SER A 55 -0.03 -13.81 7.44
N GLY A 56 -1.35 -13.98 7.28
CA GLY A 56 -1.98 -15.30 7.16
C GLY A 56 -1.51 -16.05 5.91
N MET A 57 -1.49 -15.39 4.75
CA MET A 57 -0.98 -15.98 3.50
C MET A 57 0.49 -16.38 3.63
N ARG A 58 1.30 -15.52 4.24
CA ARG A 58 2.73 -15.74 4.50
C ARG A 58 2.97 -16.97 5.37
N SER A 59 2.16 -17.12 6.42
CA SER A 59 2.29 -18.21 7.40
C SER A 59 1.80 -19.56 6.86
N ARG A 60 0.78 -19.57 5.99
CA ARG A 60 0.23 -20.81 5.40
C ARG A 60 1.21 -21.52 4.47
N GLY A 61 2.15 -20.80 3.86
CA GLY A 61 3.23 -21.38 3.06
C GLY A 61 2.73 -22.33 1.98
N GLY A 62 2.20 -21.81 0.87
CA GLY A 62 1.64 -22.66 -0.20
C GLY A 62 1.41 -21.99 -1.54
N VAL A 63 1.87 -20.74 -1.70
CA VAL A 63 1.68 -19.98 -2.93
C VAL A 63 3.05 -19.72 -3.56
N SER A 64 3.15 -20.01 -4.84
CA SER A 64 4.36 -19.80 -5.64
C SER A 64 4.08 -18.75 -6.70
N LEU A 65 5.09 -17.92 -6.97
CA LEU A 65 5.13 -17.10 -8.17
C LEU A 65 5.65 -17.92 -9.33
N SER A 66 5.34 -17.48 -10.56
CA SER A 66 6.07 -17.94 -11.73
C SER A 66 7.53 -17.45 -11.69
N PRO A 67 8.51 -18.18 -12.26
CA PRO A 67 9.92 -17.79 -12.23
C PRO A 67 10.20 -16.42 -12.86
N THR A 68 9.52 -16.07 -13.95
CA THR A 68 9.65 -14.76 -14.61
C THR A 68 9.16 -13.65 -13.70
N ALA A 69 7.98 -13.82 -13.09
CA ALA A 69 7.42 -12.80 -12.23
C ALA A 69 8.21 -12.61 -10.92
N ALA A 70 8.78 -13.69 -10.40
CA ALA A 70 9.71 -13.65 -9.27
C ALA A 70 10.92 -12.73 -9.52
N VAL A 71 11.51 -12.80 -10.73
CA VAL A 71 12.63 -11.93 -11.13
C VAL A 71 12.17 -10.48 -11.27
N ASP A 72 11.07 -10.24 -11.96
CA ASP A 72 10.55 -8.89 -12.18
C ASP A 72 10.19 -8.19 -10.85
N LEU A 73 9.54 -8.91 -9.94
CA LEU A 73 9.20 -8.42 -8.60
C LEU A 73 10.44 -8.17 -7.74
N GLY A 74 11.44 -9.06 -7.80
CA GLY A 74 12.71 -8.89 -7.09
C GLY A 74 13.47 -7.63 -7.52
N LEU A 75 13.39 -7.25 -8.80
CA LEU A 75 13.99 -6.00 -9.30
C LEU A 75 13.25 -4.75 -8.81
N ALA A 76 11.92 -4.79 -8.80
CA ALA A 76 11.13 -3.64 -8.37
C ALA A 76 11.16 -3.42 -6.85
N ALA A 77 11.17 -4.50 -6.07
CA ALA A 77 11.36 -4.43 -4.62
C ALA A 77 12.65 -3.69 -4.23
N GLY A 78 13.71 -3.78 -5.05
CA GLY A 78 14.98 -3.07 -4.84
C GLY A 78 14.96 -1.59 -5.21
N LEU A 79 13.95 -1.13 -5.96
CA LEU A 79 13.82 0.28 -6.39
C LEU A 79 12.83 1.07 -5.52
N ASP A 80 11.93 0.39 -4.81
CA ASP A 80 10.82 1.00 -4.08
C ASP A 80 11.09 1.17 -2.57
N ALA A 81 12.26 1.68 -2.18
CA ALA A 81 12.48 2.07 -0.78
C ALA A 81 11.42 3.11 -0.37
N GLU A 82 10.69 2.85 0.72
CA GLU A 82 9.68 3.77 1.24
C GLU A 82 10.35 5.01 1.83
N GLU A 83 9.85 6.19 1.49
CA GLU A 83 10.24 7.43 2.14
C GLU A 83 9.27 7.64 3.31
N GLU A 84 9.74 7.41 4.54
CA GLU A 84 8.99 7.79 5.74
C GLU A 84 8.79 9.32 5.75
N PRO A 85 7.66 9.82 6.29
CA PRO A 85 7.48 11.24 6.47
C PRO A 85 8.60 11.82 7.32
N THR A 86 9.41 12.70 6.71
CA THR A 86 10.48 13.39 7.43
C THR A 86 9.95 14.60 8.18
N ALA A 87 10.62 14.96 9.27
CA ALA A 87 10.27 16.17 10.02
C ALA A 87 10.36 17.41 9.10
N GLY A 88 9.24 18.12 8.93
CA GLY A 88 9.17 19.35 8.13
C GLY A 88 8.34 19.27 6.84
N MET A 89 7.74 18.12 6.51
CA MET A 89 6.81 18.03 5.37
C MET A 89 5.57 18.89 5.56
N THR A 90 5.17 19.60 4.50
CA THR A 90 3.90 20.35 4.48
C THR A 90 2.71 19.41 4.33
N PHE A 91 1.49 19.89 4.61
CA PHE A 91 0.28 19.10 4.37
C PHE A 91 0.16 18.63 2.91
N GLN A 92 0.56 19.50 1.96
CA GLN A 92 0.63 19.15 0.54
C GLN A 92 1.61 18.01 0.28
N ASP A 93 2.83 18.08 0.83
CA ASP A 93 3.85 17.04 0.67
C ASP A 93 3.37 15.70 1.24
N ILE A 94 2.66 15.74 2.37
CA ILE A 94 2.09 14.56 3.00
C ILE A 94 1.01 13.93 2.10
N LEU A 95 0.09 14.72 1.54
CA LEU A 95 -0.90 14.18 0.59
C LEU A 95 -0.25 13.57 -0.65
N VAL A 96 0.78 14.21 -1.21
CA VAL A 96 1.54 13.65 -2.35
C VAL A 96 2.23 12.34 -1.97
N ALA A 97 2.80 12.26 -0.76
CA ALA A 97 3.41 11.04 -0.27
C ALA A 97 2.37 9.91 -0.10
N ALA A 98 1.17 10.23 0.41
CA ALA A 98 0.06 9.30 0.52
C ALA A 98 -0.32 8.72 -0.84
N ILE A 99 -0.58 9.59 -1.84
CA ILE A 99 -0.96 9.17 -3.21
C ILE A 99 0.07 8.21 -3.80
N LYS A 100 1.37 8.58 -3.72
CA LYS A 100 2.46 7.74 -4.26
C LYS A 100 2.61 6.42 -3.50
N LYS A 101 2.23 6.38 -2.23
CA LYS A 101 2.31 5.16 -1.42
C LYS A 101 1.22 4.18 -1.83
N GLU A 102 -0.02 4.66 -1.92
CA GLU A 102 -1.16 3.87 -2.41
C GLU A 102 -0.96 3.40 -3.86
N GLU A 103 -0.42 4.25 -4.73
CA GLU A 103 -0.06 3.88 -6.10
C GLU A 103 0.94 2.72 -6.13
N ARG A 104 2.02 2.82 -5.35
CA ARG A 104 3.04 1.77 -5.27
C ARG A 104 2.45 0.47 -4.73
N SER A 105 1.67 0.51 -3.66
CA SER A 105 0.99 -0.67 -3.10
C SER A 105 0.04 -1.31 -4.12
N GLY A 106 -0.79 -0.52 -4.79
CA GLY A 106 -1.70 -0.98 -5.84
C GLY A 106 -0.96 -1.65 -7.01
N ASP A 107 0.14 -1.06 -7.47
CA ASP A 107 0.99 -1.63 -8.53
C ASP A 107 1.64 -2.95 -8.09
N LEU A 108 2.11 -3.04 -6.85
CA LEU A 108 2.63 -4.29 -6.30
C LEU A 108 1.56 -5.38 -6.30
N TYR A 109 0.35 -5.05 -5.86
CA TYR A 109 -0.76 -6.00 -5.85
C TYR A 109 -1.21 -6.43 -7.24
N GLY A 110 -1.30 -5.51 -8.20
CA GLY A 110 -1.60 -5.87 -9.59
C GLY A 110 -0.56 -6.80 -10.20
N ARG A 111 0.72 -6.62 -9.84
CA ARG A 111 1.80 -7.52 -10.28
C ARG A 111 1.75 -8.87 -9.57
N LEU A 112 1.43 -8.90 -8.29
CA LEU A 112 1.24 -10.13 -7.53
C LEU A 112 0.02 -10.92 -8.02
N GLU A 113 -1.08 -10.24 -8.37
CA GLU A 113 -2.27 -10.83 -8.99
C GLU A 113 -1.90 -11.54 -10.30
N ALA A 114 -1.20 -10.84 -11.20
CA ALA A 114 -0.79 -11.37 -12.50
C ALA A 114 0.24 -12.52 -12.38
N ALA A 115 0.99 -12.57 -11.28
CA ALA A 115 2.06 -13.51 -11.05
C ALA A 115 1.65 -14.73 -10.21
N ALA A 116 0.51 -14.67 -9.52
CA ALA A 116 0.01 -15.73 -8.67
C ALA A 116 -0.43 -16.94 -9.52
N ALA A 117 0.16 -18.11 -9.22
CA ALA A 117 -0.27 -19.37 -9.84
C ALA A 117 -1.57 -19.92 -9.22
N ASP A 118 -1.89 -19.51 -7.99
CA ASP A 118 -3.06 -19.92 -7.25
C ASP A 118 -4.22 -18.91 -7.46
N PRO A 119 -5.39 -19.35 -7.95
CA PRO A 119 -6.55 -18.48 -8.16
C PRO A 119 -7.03 -17.78 -6.88
N GLU A 120 -6.92 -18.42 -5.71
CA GLU A 120 -7.32 -17.80 -4.45
C GLU A 120 -6.39 -16.61 -4.10
N ALA A 121 -5.07 -16.81 -4.19
CA ALA A 121 -4.11 -15.74 -4.03
C ALA A 121 -4.30 -14.60 -5.06
N SER A 122 -4.55 -14.94 -6.32
CA SER A 122 -4.83 -13.94 -7.37
C SER A 122 -6.05 -13.07 -7.03
N ALA A 123 -7.16 -13.69 -6.60
CA ALA A 123 -8.36 -12.97 -6.19
C ALA A 123 -8.15 -12.07 -4.97
N VAL A 124 -7.30 -12.48 -4.03
CA VAL A 124 -6.91 -11.64 -2.88
C VAL A 124 -6.14 -10.41 -3.35
N PHE A 125 -5.11 -10.57 -4.19
CA PHE A 125 -4.33 -9.43 -4.68
C PHE A 125 -5.16 -8.49 -5.56
N HIS A 126 -6.07 -9.03 -6.36
CA HIS A 126 -7.03 -8.22 -7.12
C HIS A 126 -7.84 -7.30 -6.20
N ARG A 127 -8.35 -7.85 -5.10
CA ARG A 127 -9.12 -7.09 -4.12
C ARG A 127 -8.26 -6.01 -3.46
N LEU A 128 -7.06 -6.36 -3.00
CA LEU A 128 -6.13 -5.41 -2.38
C LEU A 128 -5.80 -4.26 -3.34
N ALA A 129 -5.44 -4.55 -4.60
CA ALA A 129 -5.19 -3.52 -5.61
C ALA A 129 -6.37 -2.56 -5.82
N ALA A 130 -7.60 -3.08 -5.76
CA ALA A 130 -8.81 -2.27 -5.86
C ALA A 130 -9.07 -1.42 -4.60
N GLU A 131 -8.71 -1.91 -3.41
CA GLU A 131 -8.77 -1.17 -2.14
C GLU A 131 -7.74 -0.03 -2.14
N GLU A 132 -6.47 -0.28 -2.47
CA GLU A 132 -5.42 0.75 -2.62
C GLU A 132 -5.82 1.83 -3.64
N SER A 133 -6.44 1.43 -4.76
CA SER A 133 -6.90 2.37 -5.78
C SER A 133 -7.99 3.33 -5.25
N ARG A 134 -8.79 2.91 -4.27
CA ARG A 134 -9.79 3.76 -3.61
C ARG A 134 -9.13 4.71 -2.62
N HIS A 135 -8.15 4.23 -1.85
CA HIS A 135 -7.37 5.07 -0.96
C HIS A 135 -6.64 6.17 -1.73
N ARG A 136 -5.96 5.80 -2.83
CA ARG A 136 -5.27 6.75 -3.72
C ARG A 136 -6.22 7.83 -4.19
N ARG A 137 -7.38 7.44 -4.73
CA ARG A 137 -8.39 8.38 -5.24
C ARG A 137 -8.87 9.35 -4.15
N TYR A 138 -9.07 8.86 -2.93
CA TYR A 138 -9.45 9.74 -1.82
C TYR A 138 -8.38 10.80 -1.54
N PHE A 139 -7.09 10.45 -1.55
CA PHE A 139 -6.01 11.43 -1.36
C PHE A 139 -5.86 12.38 -2.55
N GLU A 140 -6.06 11.91 -3.78
CA GLU A 140 -6.11 12.76 -4.98
C GLU A 140 -7.23 13.80 -4.86
N GLU A 141 -8.45 13.37 -4.51
CA GLU A 141 -9.60 14.26 -4.32
C GLU A 141 -9.38 15.27 -3.19
N LEU A 142 -8.77 14.82 -2.08
CA LEU A 142 -8.43 15.70 -0.95
C LEU A 142 -7.36 16.73 -1.32
N TYR A 143 -6.36 16.33 -2.10
CA TYR A 143 -5.35 17.24 -2.63
C TYR A 143 -5.98 18.29 -3.56
N GLU A 144 -6.85 17.86 -4.48
CA GLU A 144 -7.57 18.77 -5.37
C GLU A 144 -8.48 19.74 -4.59
N SER A 145 -9.12 19.27 -3.52
CA SER A 145 -10.05 20.11 -2.76
C SER A 145 -9.38 21.11 -1.85
N GLU A 146 -8.29 20.74 -1.18
CA GLU A 146 -7.64 21.56 -0.15
C GLU A 146 -6.43 22.34 -0.67
N ILE A 147 -5.76 21.88 -1.73
CA ILE A 147 -4.55 22.52 -2.24
C ILE A 147 -4.80 23.20 -3.58
N ALA A 148 -5.46 22.52 -4.52
CA ALA A 148 -5.64 23.06 -5.87
C ALA A 148 -6.68 24.19 -5.97
N LYS A 149 -7.54 24.38 -4.94
CA LYS A 149 -8.50 25.50 -4.88
C LYS A 149 -7.91 26.81 -4.34
N ASP A 150 -6.76 26.74 -3.67
CA ASP A 150 -6.10 27.89 -3.04
C ASP A 150 -4.99 28.51 -3.92
N ASN A 151 -4.82 28.04 -5.17
CA ASN A 151 -3.96 28.63 -6.21
C ASN A 151 -4.78 29.21 -7.36
#